data_AF-A0A497NQF1-F1
#
_entry.id   AF-A0A497NQF1-F1
#
_cell.length_a   1.000
_cell.length_b   1.000
_cell.length_c   1.000
_cell.angle_alpha   90.00
_cell.angle_beta   90.00
_cell.angle_gamma   90.00
#
_symmetry.space_group_name_H-M   'P 1'
#
loop_
_entity.id
_entity.type
_entity.pdbx_description
1 polymer ?
#
loop_
_entity_poly.entity_id
_entity_poly.type
_entity_poly.pdbx_seq_one_letter_code
_entity_poly.pdbx_strand_id
1 'polypeptide(L)'
;MAESYIPPKKVRDLRALVRYRASLVRTRTAIKNKVHSLLDRYGLKHGFSDLFGKASLEWLKSLELNPLDRLILDGYIEHIECLNRLIRNVEGEIDRRASMDEDVWLLLSLTGVGVYSALLIKS
;
A
#
# COMPACT_ATOMS: atom_id res chain seq x y z
N MET A 1 -0.67 20.77 32.97
CA MET A 1 -0.33 19.34 33.06
C MET A 1 -0.91 18.68 31.82
N ALA A 2 -0.09 17.98 31.02
CA ALA A 2 -0.61 17.22 29.90
C ALA A 2 -1.23 15.92 30.45
N GLU A 3 -2.56 15.85 30.52
CA GLU A 3 -3.24 14.58 30.69
C GLU A 3 -2.92 13.71 29.47
N SER A 4 -2.07 12.72 29.66
CA SER A 4 -1.76 11.73 28.63
C SER A 4 -2.99 10.84 28.45
N TYR A 5 -3.88 11.22 27.53
CA TYR A 5 -5.03 10.40 27.17
C TYR A 5 -4.56 9.10 26.52
N ILE A 6 -4.76 7.97 27.21
CA ILE A 6 -4.50 6.64 26.67
C ILE A 6 -5.79 6.14 26.01
N PRO A 7 -5.82 5.95 24.67
CA PRO A 7 -7.02 5.49 24.00
C PRO A 7 -7.41 4.06 24.42
N PRO A 8 -8.72 3.73 24.40
CA PRO A 8 -9.20 2.38 24.63
C PRO A 8 -8.50 1.35 23.73
N LYS A 9 -8.40 0.10 24.20
CA LYS A 9 -7.73 -0.99 23.49
C LYS A 9 -8.22 -1.14 22.04
N LYS A 10 -9.53 -1.08 21.82
CA LYS A 10 -10.17 -1.16 20.48
C LYS A 10 -9.61 -0.12 19.50
N VAL A 11 -9.48 1.14 19.96
CA VAL A 11 -8.94 2.25 19.17
C VAL A 11 -7.45 2.04 18.87
N ARG A 12 -6.67 1.55 19.85
CA ARG A 12 -5.24 1.24 19.65
C ARG A 12 -5.02 0.11 18.64
N ASP A 13 -5.81 -0.96 18.73
CA ASP A 13 -5.74 -2.11 17.83
C ASP A 13 -6.08 -1.70 16.39
N LEU A 14 -7.11 -0.87 16.21
CA LEU A 14 -7.45 -0.35 14.89
C LEU A 14 -6.37 0.58 14.32
N ARG A 15 -5.81 1.48 15.14
CA ARG A 15 -4.66 2.30 14.73
C ARG A 15 -3.46 1.43 14.31
N ALA A 16 -3.27 0.27 14.94
CA ALA A 16 -2.22 -0.66 14.52
C ALA A 16 -2.52 -1.26 13.15
N LEU A 17 -3.77 -1.66 12.86
CA LEU A 17 -4.19 -2.14 11.54
C LEU A 17 -4.00 -1.08 10.44
N VAL A 18 -4.38 0.17 10.70
CA VAL A 18 -4.17 1.28 9.76
C VAL A 18 -2.69 1.51 9.46
N ARG A 19 -1.85 1.52 10.50
CA ARG A 19 -0.39 1.64 10.34
C ARG A 19 0.19 0.48 9.54
N TYR A 20 -0.31 -0.73 9.78
CA TYR A 20 0.09 -1.92 9.02
C TYR A 20 -0.30 -1.79 7.54
N ARG A 21 -1.55 -1.40 7.23
CA ARG A 21 -2.01 -1.09 5.85
C ARG A 21 -1.09 -0.07 5.19
N ALA A 22 -0.80 1.04 5.87
CA ALA A 22 0.07 2.09 5.34
C ALA A 22 1.48 1.55 5.03
N SER A 23 2.03 0.67 5.88
CA SER A 23 3.29 -0.02 5.62
C SER A 23 3.23 -0.87 4.34
N LEU A 24 2.19 -1.69 4.18
CA LEU A 24 2.00 -2.52 2.99
C LEU A 24 1.90 -1.68 1.70
N VAL A 25 1.16 -0.57 1.75
CA VAL A 25 1.05 0.35 0.60
C VAL A 25 2.41 0.96 0.25
N ARG A 26 3.20 1.39 1.23
CA ARG A 26 4.57 1.90 0.98
C ARG A 26 5.47 0.84 0.35
N THR A 27 5.44 -0.38 0.88
CA THR A 27 6.20 -1.51 0.30
C THR A 27 5.77 -1.76 -1.14
N ARG A 28 4.46 -1.78 -1.42
CA ARG A 28 3.94 -1.94 -2.78
C ARG A 28 4.46 -0.85 -3.71
N THR A 29 4.38 0.42 -3.30
CA THR A 29 4.91 1.54 -4.09
C THR A 29 6.41 1.39 -4.36
N ALA A 30 7.19 0.97 -3.37
CA ALA A 30 8.62 0.73 -3.55
C ALA A 30 8.90 -0.35 -4.59
N ILE A 31 8.12 -1.43 -4.62
CA ILE A 31 8.26 -2.49 -5.63
C ILE A 31 7.80 -2.01 -7.02
N LYS A 32 6.69 -1.24 -7.11
CA LYS A 32 6.28 -0.61 -8.39
C LYS A 32 7.41 0.24 -8.96
N ASN A 33 8.07 1.03 -8.12
CA ASN A 33 9.21 1.85 -8.55
C ASN A 33 10.39 1.01 -9.05
N LYS A 34 10.67 -0.15 -8.43
CA LYS A 34 11.70 -1.08 -8.94
C LYS A 34 11.34 -1.64 -10.33
N VAL A 35 10.08 -1.95 -10.57
CA VAL A 35 9.60 -2.36 -11.90
C VAL A 35 9.80 -1.21 -12.90
N HIS A 36 9.40 0.02 -12.56
CA HIS A 36 9.65 1.18 -13.43
C HIS A 36 11.14 1.34 -13.75
N SER A 37 12.03 1.30 -12.75
CA SER A 37 13.48 1.39 -12.99
C SER A 37 14.02 0.24 -13.86
N LEU A 38 13.46 -0.97 -13.74
CA LEU A 38 13.81 -2.07 -14.62
C LEU A 38 13.40 -1.78 -16.06
N LEU A 39 12.17 -1.31 -16.29
CA LEU A 39 11.68 -0.96 -17.62
C LEU A 39 12.47 0.20 -18.24
N ASP A 40 12.85 1.19 -17.44
CA ASP A 40 13.67 2.34 -17.88
C ASP A 40 15.04 1.88 -18.39
N ARG A 41 15.66 0.86 -17.78
CA ARG A 41 16.93 0.27 -18.27
C ARG A 41 16.81 -0.31 -19.68
N TYR A 42 15.62 -0.74 -20.08
CA TYR A 42 15.32 -1.25 -21.43
C TYR A 42 14.74 -0.17 -22.35
N GLY A 43 14.59 1.08 -21.88
CA GLY A 43 13.97 2.15 -22.64
C GLY A 43 12.46 1.96 -22.88
N LEU A 44 11.81 1.09 -22.10
CA LEU A 44 10.42 0.70 -22.28
C LEU A 44 9.49 1.70 -21.58
N LYS A 45 8.74 2.47 -22.37
CA LYS A 45 7.69 3.36 -21.86
C LYS A 45 6.32 2.70 -21.97
N HIS A 46 5.43 3.01 -21.04
CA HIS A 46 4.04 2.53 -21.07
C HIS A 46 3.03 3.64 -20.79
N GLY A 47 1.83 3.50 -21.34
CA GLY A 47 0.71 4.44 -21.12
C GLY A 47 -0.32 3.97 -20.09
N PHE A 48 -0.07 2.85 -19.40
CA PHE A 48 -1.04 2.30 -18.44
C PHE A 48 -1.22 3.20 -17.22
N SER A 49 -2.48 3.46 -16.85
CA SER A 49 -2.86 4.13 -15.62
C SER A 49 -2.57 3.28 -14.38
N ASP A 50 -2.71 1.95 -14.50
CA ASP A 50 -2.23 0.98 -13.52
C ASP A 50 -1.38 -0.11 -14.18
N LEU A 51 -0.08 -0.11 -13.88
CA LEU A 51 0.90 -1.05 -14.42
C LEU A 51 0.67 -2.50 -13.96
N PHE A 52 -0.24 -2.75 -13.00
CA PHE A 52 -0.54 -4.09 -12.48
C PHE A 52 -2.02 -4.48 -12.67
N GLY A 53 -2.70 -3.84 -13.62
CA GLY A 53 -3.98 -4.30 -14.13
C GLY A 53 -3.85 -5.48 -15.10
N LYS A 54 -4.97 -6.07 -15.52
CA LYS A 54 -4.97 -7.22 -16.43
C LYS A 54 -4.20 -6.96 -17.73
N ALA A 55 -4.49 -5.83 -18.40
CA ALA A 55 -3.87 -5.49 -19.69
C ALA A 55 -2.36 -5.23 -19.57
N SER A 56 -1.93 -4.56 -18.50
CA SER A 56 -0.52 -4.23 -18.29
C SER A 56 0.30 -5.46 -17.86
N LEU A 57 -0.28 -6.40 -17.12
CA LEU A 57 0.37 -7.67 -16.77
C LEU A 57 0.66 -8.51 -18.01
N GLU A 58 -0.28 -8.58 -18.95
CA GLU A 58 -0.05 -9.28 -20.22
C GLU A 58 1.07 -8.60 -21.04
N TRP A 59 1.12 -7.27 -21.04
CA TRP A 59 2.24 -6.53 -21.64
C TRP A 59 3.58 -6.81 -20.95
N LEU A 60 3.64 -6.83 -19.62
CA LEU A 60 4.87 -7.15 -18.87
C LEU A 60 5.38 -8.57 -19.19
N LYS A 61 4.46 -9.53 -19.35
CA LYS A 61 4.79 -10.91 -19.75
C LYS A 61 5.30 -11.00 -21.19
N SER A 62 4.81 -10.15 -22.10
CA SER A 62 5.22 -10.16 -23.51
C SER A 62 6.57 -9.52 -23.79
N LEU A 63 7.21 -8.87 -22.80
CA LEU A 63 8.51 -8.23 -23.01
C LEU A 63 9.59 -9.25 -23.40
N GLU A 64 10.57 -8.84 -24.19
CA GLU A 64 11.77 -9.65 -24.40
C GLU A 64 12.87 -9.12 -23.50
N LEU A 65 13.18 -9.86 -22.45
CA LEU A 65 14.18 -9.50 -21.44
C LEU A 65 15.22 -10.63 -21.34
N ASN A 66 16.42 -10.32 -20.88
CA ASN A 66 17.36 -11.39 -20.56
C ASN A 66 16.81 -12.29 -19.42
N PRO A 67 17.27 -13.54 -19.28
CA PRO A 67 16.71 -14.48 -18.32
C PRO A 67 16.74 -13.99 -16.86
N LEU A 68 17.76 -13.22 -16.49
CA LEU A 68 17.92 -12.68 -15.13
C LEU A 68 16.87 -11.59 -14.85
N ASP A 69 16.74 -10.60 -15.74
CA ASP A 69 15.80 -9.51 -15.58
C ASP A 69 14.34 -10.00 -15.71
N ARG A 70 14.08 -11.03 -16.51
CA ARG A 70 12.79 -11.75 -16.54
C ARG A 70 12.43 -12.33 -15.17
N LEU A 71 13.34 -13.11 -14.58
CA LEU A 71 13.15 -13.69 -13.25
C LEU A 71 12.88 -12.62 -12.18
N ILE A 72 13.62 -11.50 -12.23
CA ILE A 72 13.44 -10.38 -11.31
C ILE A 72 12.07 -9.72 -11.50
N LEU A 73 11.65 -9.47 -12.74
CA LEU A 73 10.35 -8.87 -13.05
C LEU A 73 9.20 -9.75 -12.57
N ASP A 74 9.26 -11.05 -12.83
CA ASP A 74 8.23 -11.99 -12.44
C ASP A 74 8.10 -12.06 -10.90
N GLY A 75 9.23 -12.06 -10.17
CA GLY A 75 9.22 -11.96 -8.71
C GLY A 75 8.60 -10.65 -8.18
N TYR A 76 8.85 -9.51 -8.84
CA TYR A 76 8.18 -8.24 -8.48
C TYR A 76 6.67 -8.27 -8.73
N ILE A 77 6.22 -8.90 -9.82
CA ILE A 77 4.80 -9.09 -10.11
C ILE A 77 4.15 -9.91 -8.99
N GLU A 78 4.73 -11.06 -8.63
CA GLU A 78 4.22 -11.93 -7.55
C GLU A 78 4.15 -11.18 -6.21
N HIS A 79 5.18 -10.41 -5.87
CA HIS A 79 5.19 -9.60 -4.65
C HIS A 79 4.05 -8.58 -4.63
N ILE A 80 3.81 -7.90 -5.75
CA ILE A 80 2.74 -6.90 -5.84
C ILE A 80 1.36 -7.56 -5.73
N GLU A 81 1.15 -8.72 -6.36
CA GLU A 81 -0.09 -9.47 -6.21
C GLU A 81 -0.33 -9.90 -4.76
N CYS A 82 0.72 -10.39 -4.08
CA CYS A 82 0.66 -10.75 -2.67
C CYS A 82 0.30 -9.54 -1.80
N LEU A 83 1.00 -8.41 -1.98
CA LEU A 83 0.72 -7.16 -1.25
C LEU A 83 -0.70 -6.66 -1.52
N ASN A 84 -1.19 -6.76 -2.75
CA ASN A 84 -2.57 -6.40 -3.09
C ASN A 84 -3.59 -7.27 -2.35
N ARG A 85 -3.36 -8.59 -2.24
CA ARG A 85 -4.20 -9.49 -1.43
C ARG A 85 -4.17 -9.10 0.04
N LEU A 86 -2.98 -8.86 0.60
CA LEU A 86 -2.82 -8.47 2.01
C LEU A 86 -3.49 -7.14 2.32
N ILE A 87 -3.32 -6.13 1.46
CA ILE A 87 -3.95 -4.81 1.63
C ILE A 87 -5.48 -4.97 1.66
N ARG A 88 -6.07 -5.71 0.72
CA ARG A 88 -7.52 -5.96 0.70
C ARG A 88 -8.02 -6.66 1.97
N ASN A 89 -7.28 -7.66 2.46
CA ASN A 89 -7.64 -8.37 3.68
C ASN A 89 -7.63 -7.43 4.90
N VAL A 90 -6.62 -6.55 4.99
CA VAL A 90 -6.51 -5.58 6.08
C VAL A 90 -7.58 -4.50 5.97
N GLU A 91 -7.87 -4.02 4.75
CA GLU A 91 -8.96 -3.05 4.50
C GLU A 91 -10.31 -3.64 4.92
N GLY A 92 -10.61 -4.89 4.55
CA GLY A 92 -11.85 -5.55 4.99
C GLY A 92 -11.97 -5.73 6.51
N GLU A 93 -10.85 -5.95 7.20
CA GLU A 93 -10.84 -6.01 8.67
C GLU A 93 -11.01 -4.62 9.32
N ILE A 94 -10.42 -3.58 8.73
CA ILE A 94 -10.63 -2.19 9.14
C ILE A 94 -12.10 -1.82 8.99
N ASP A 95 -12.70 -2.09 7.83
CA ASP A 95 -14.09 -1.76 7.53
C ASP A 95 -15.06 -2.49 8.48
N ARG A 96 -14.81 -3.78 8.75
CA ARG A 96 -15.60 -4.57 9.71
C ARG A 96 -15.56 -3.97 11.12
N ARG A 97 -14.41 -3.44 11.56
CA ARG A 97 -14.27 -2.83 12.89
C ARG A 97 -14.83 -1.41 12.94
N ALA A 98 -14.72 -0.67 11.83
CA ALA A 98 -15.21 0.69 11.72
C ALA A 98 -16.74 0.78 11.65
N SER A 99 -17.39 -0.17 10.97
CA SER A 99 -18.86 -0.21 10.89
C SER A 99 -19.55 -0.50 12.22
N MET A 100 -18.80 -0.95 13.23
CA MET A 100 -19.31 -1.21 14.57
C MET A 100 -19.28 0.02 15.48
N ASP A 101 -18.68 1.13 15.05
CA ASP A 101 -18.44 2.31 15.89
C ASP A 101 -18.23 3.59 15.03
N GLU A 102 -19.23 4.48 15.00
CA GLU A 102 -19.27 5.67 14.14
C GLU A 102 -18.17 6.69 14.50
N ASP A 103 -17.82 6.82 15.77
CA ASP A 103 -16.73 7.68 16.25
C ASP A 103 -15.37 7.19 15.76
N VAL A 104 -15.24 5.87 15.61
CA VAL A 104 -14.04 5.21 15.10
C VAL A 104 -13.88 5.42 13.59
N TRP A 105 -14.98 5.47 12.82
CA TRP A 105 -14.95 5.83 11.40
C TRP A 105 -14.46 7.26 11.18
N LEU A 106 -14.90 8.20 12.02
CA LEU A 106 -14.43 9.59 12.00
C LEU A 106 -12.92 9.68 12.26
N LEU A 107 -12.41 8.92 13.24
CA LEU A 107 -10.96 8.83 13.52
C LEU A 107 -10.16 8.22 12.37
N LEU A 108 -10.72 7.24 11.66
CA LEU A 108 -10.08 6.63 10.50
C LEU A 108 -9.97 7.59 9.31
N SER A 109 -11.00 8.39 9.05
CA SER A 109 -11.04 9.36 7.95
C SER A 109 -9.88 10.38 8.02
N LEU A 110 -9.39 10.66 9.24
CA LEU A 110 -8.25 11.55 9.52
C LEU A 110 -6.88 10.87 9.38
N THR A 111 -6.80 9.55 9.21
CA THR A 111 -5.53 8.81 9.16
C THR A 111 -5.01 8.56 7.74
N GLY A 112 -5.67 9.12 6.73
CA GLY A 112 -5.21 9.13 5.35
C GLY A 112 -3.87 9.85 5.23
N VAL A 113 -2.79 9.06 5.15
CA VAL A 113 -1.41 9.24 4.63
C VAL A 113 -0.76 10.64 4.53
N GLY A 114 -1.48 11.76 4.48
CA GLY A 114 -0.98 13.14 4.56
C GLY A 114 -1.07 13.84 5.92
N VAL A 115 -1.78 13.30 6.91
CA VAL A 115 -1.99 14.01 8.21
C VAL A 115 -0.81 13.85 9.18
N TYR A 116 0.05 12.84 8.98
CA TYR A 116 1.20 12.56 9.87
C TYR A 116 2.24 13.70 9.90
N SER A 117 2.37 14.47 8.82
CA SER A 117 3.24 15.65 8.80
C SER A 117 2.64 16.84 9.57
N ALA A 118 1.31 16.93 9.67
CA ALA A 118 0.63 18.02 10.37
C ALA A 118 0.56 17.80 11.89
N LEU A 119 0.43 16.56 12.35
CA LEU A 119 0.37 16.22 13.78
C LEU A 119 1.72 16.27 14.49
N LEU A 120 2.84 16.26 13.76
CA LEU A 120 4.18 16.46 14.35
C LEU A 120 4.48 17.92 14.72
N ILE A 121 3.68 18.89 14.23
CA ILE A 121 3.90 20.33 14.47
C ILE A 121 3.01 20.86 15.61
N LYS A 122 1.92 20.16 15.97
CA LYS A 122 1.06 20.59 17.06
C LYS A 122 1.56 20.03 18.40
N SER A 123 2.51 20.76 18.97
CA SER A 123 2.86 20.74 20.40
C SER A 123 1.78 21.42 21.24
#